data_AF-A0AAP4BT57-F1
#
_entry.id   AF-A0AAP4BT57-F1
#
_cell.length_a   1.000
_cell.length_b   1.000
_cell.length_c   1.000
_cell.angle_alpha   90.00
_cell.angle_beta   90.00
_cell.angle_gamma   90.00
#
_symmetry.space_group_name_H-M   'P 1'
#
loop_
_entity.id
_entity.type
_entity.pdbx_description
1 polymer ?
#
loop_
_entity_poly.entity_id
_entity_poly.type
_entity_poly.pdbx_seq_one_letter_code
_entity_poly.pdbx_strand_id
1 'polypeptide(L)'
;MDFHVERFINIAGFAVVLPTAAALLALYLAFRFSVENRNIIDQLKWPFSVFLLSRWFAGFILGPVLAAAWLSWSASPGLEGAGFFPGTYPYWQIALCILSVGGVSIMINMWCAIPLLGGFLSPLAMASGIAFGEAYLESFGVASQQGIGTVMALVGSFIGLLVLNFPVAIWRDKRKNHATADN
;
A
#
# COMPACT_ATOMS: atom_id res chain seq x y z
N MET A 1 -21.25 7.55 -17.32
CA MET A 1 -20.36 8.48 -16.60
C MET A 1 -19.14 8.65 -17.47
N ASP A 2 -18.72 9.88 -17.73
CA ASP A 2 -17.56 10.16 -18.58
C ASP A 2 -16.29 10.18 -17.73
N PHE A 3 -15.23 9.55 -18.24
CA PHE A 3 -13.93 9.55 -17.58
C PHE A 3 -13.21 10.87 -17.85
N HIS A 4 -12.86 11.59 -16.79
CA HIS A 4 -12.12 12.84 -16.91
C HIS A 4 -10.62 12.62 -16.70
N VAL A 5 -9.89 12.41 -17.80
CA VAL A 5 -8.43 12.14 -17.82
C VAL A 5 -7.63 13.19 -17.04
N GLU A 6 -7.91 14.48 -17.25
CA GLU A 6 -7.19 15.56 -16.56
C GLU A 6 -7.40 15.54 -15.04
N ARG A 7 -8.62 15.19 -14.59
CA ARG A 7 -8.92 15.05 -13.16
C ARG A 7 -8.17 13.87 -12.56
N PHE A 8 -8.19 12.74 -13.25
CA PHE A 8 -7.45 11.55 -12.84
C PHE A 8 -5.95 11.84 -12.70
N ILE A 9 -5.33 12.46 -13.71
CA ILE A 9 -3.89 12.78 -13.69
C ILE A 9 -3.57 13.73 -12.53
N ASN A 10 -4.38 14.77 -12.31
CA ASN A 10 -4.15 15.72 -11.23
C ASN A 10 -4.29 15.06 -9.85
N ILE A 11 -5.36 14.30 -9.63
CA ILE A 11 -5.60 13.63 -8.34
C ILE A 11 -4.52 12.57 -8.09
N ALA A 12 -4.31 11.65 -9.03
CA ALA A 12 -3.31 10.60 -8.88
C ALA A 12 -1.89 11.20 -8.75
N GLY A 13 -1.58 12.23 -9.52
CA GLY A 13 -0.29 12.92 -9.49
C GLY A 13 -0.01 13.56 -8.13
N PHE A 14 -0.88 14.46 -7.67
CA PHE A 14 -0.66 15.23 -6.45
C PHE A 14 -0.96 14.46 -5.16
N ALA A 15 -2.01 13.64 -5.14
CA ALA A 15 -2.44 12.96 -3.93
C ALA A 15 -1.74 11.61 -3.71
N VAL A 16 -1.23 10.96 -4.76
CA VAL A 16 -0.67 9.60 -4.65
C VAL A 16 0.79 9.55 -5.10
N VAL A 17 1.09 9.89 -6.35
CA VAL A 17 2.41 9.69 -6.95
C VAL A 17 3.46 10.56 -6.26
N LEU A 18 3.20 11.87 -6.10
CA LEU A 18 4.17 12.81 -5.54
C LEU A 18 4.47 12.52 -4.05
N PRO A 19 3.48 12.28 -3.17
CA PRO A 19 3.73 11.89 -1.78
C PRO A 19 4.46 10.54 -1.66
N THR A 20 4.08 9.56 -2.50
CA THR A 20 4.71 8.23 -2.46
C THR A 20 6.15 8.28 -2.97
N ALA A 21 6.42 9.04 -4.03
CA ALA A 21 7.78 9.26 -4.53
C ALA A 21 8.66 9.98 -3.50
N ALA A 22 8.12 11.01 -2.83
CA ALA A 22 8.82 11.70 -1.75
C ALA A 22 9.14 10.76 -0.57
N ALA A 23 8.19 9.91 -0.18
CA ALA A 23 8.38 8.91 0.88
C ALA A 23 9.44 7.87 0.51
N LEU A 24 9.40 7.34 -0.72
CA LEU A 24 10.41 6.39 -1.22
C LEU A 24 11.80 7.03 -1.32
N LEU A 25 11.88 8.29 -1.77
CA LEU A 25 13.14 9.03 -1.82
C LEU A 25 13.70 9.26 -0.40
N ALA A 26 12.88 9.70 0.54
CA ALA A 26 13.28 9.88 1.94
C ALA A 26 13.79 8.57 2.54
N LEU A 27 13.10 7.45 2.28
CA LEU A 27 13.50 6.12 2.71
C LEU A 27 14.83 5.69 2.10
N TYR A 28 15.01 5.91 0.79
CA TYR A 28 16.25 5.63 0.08
C TYR A 28 17.42 6.43 0.66
N LEU A 29 17.23 7.74 0.90
CA LEU A 29 18.25 8.60 1.50
C LEU A 29 18.57 8.17 2.92
N ALA A 30 17.56 7.93 3.76
CA ALA A 30 17.75 7.46 5.14
C ALA A 30 18.54 6.13 5.18
N PHE A 31 18.22 5.20 4.26
CA PHE A 31 18.96 3.96 4.14
C PHE A 31 20.40 4.22 3.69
N ARG A 32 20.62 5.03 2.65
CA ARG A 32 21.95 5.39 2.15
C ARG A 32 22.83 5.96 3.27
N PHE A 33 22.35 6.95 4.01
CA PHE A 33 23.09 7.53 5.14
C PHE A 33 23.37 6.52 6.25
N SER A 34 22.44 5.60 6.51
CA SER A 34 22.62 4.58 7.54
C SER A 34 23.60 3.47 7.12
N VAL A 35 23.75 3.19 5.82
CA VAL A 35 24.67 2.16 5.29
C VAL A 35 26.05 2.73 4.95
N GLU A 36 26.21 4.04 4.72
CA GLU A 36 27.53 4.67 4.51
C GLU A 36 28.49 4.48 5.71
N ASN A 37 27.96 4.05 6.86
CA ASN A 37 28.72 3.68 8.06
C ASN A 37 29.10 2.16 8.14
N ARG A 38 28.76 1.34 7.14
CA ARG A 38 29.13 -0.10 7.06
C ARG A 38 29.51 -0.48 5.63
N ASN A 39 30.64 -1.17 5.44
CA ASN A 39 31.17 -1.72 4.17
C ASN A 39 30.26 -2.77 3.46
N ILE A 40 28.94 -2.74 3.67
CA ILE A 40 27.93 -3.68 3.15
C ILE A 40 27.41 -3.24 1.76
N ILE A 41 27.71 -2.00 1.34
CA ILE A 41 27.16 -1.40 0.12
C ILE A 41 27.58 -2.16 -1.15
N ASP A 42 28.76 -2.77 -1.21
CA ASP A 42 29.22 -3.42 -2.44
C ASP A 42 28.54 -4.76 -2.78
N GLN A 43 27.90 -5.41 -1.81
CA GLN A 43 27.14 -6.66 -2.02
C GLN A 43 25.64 -6.41 -2.33
N LEU A 44 25.16 -5.18 -2.12
CA LEU A 44 23.72 -4.86 -2.08
C LEU A 44 23.25 -3.91 -3.20
N LYS A 45 24.14 -3.46 -4.10
CA LYS A 45 23.87 -2.37 -5.06
C LYS A 45 22.90 -2.67 -6.21
N TRP A 46 22.78 -3.91 -6.67
CA TRP A 46 21.98 -4.27 -7.85
C TRP A 46 20.77 -5.18 -7.60
N PRO A 47 20.81 -6.19 -6.71
CA PRO A 47 19.62 -7.01 -6.44
C PRO A 47 18.62 -6.31 -5.53
N PHE A 48 19.04 -5.34 -4.70
CA PHE A 48 18.19 -4.75 -3.67
C PHE A 48 17.13 -3.79 -4.21
N SER A 49 17.49 -2.92 -5.15
CA SER A 49 16.57 -1.96 -5.78
C SER A 49 15.49 -2.68 -6.59
N VAL A 50 15.86 -3.65 -7.42
CA VAL A 50 14.93 -4.45 -8.23
C VAL A 50 14.01 -5.30 -7.34
N PHE A 51 14.54 -5.86 -6.25
CA PHE A 51 13.80 -6.69 -5.30
C PHE A 51 12.88 -5.88 -4.37
N LEU A 52 13.24 -4.63 -4.06
CA LEU A 52 12.36 -3.67 -3.39
C LEU A 52 11.23 -3.24 -4.31
N LEU A 53 11.57 -2.84 -5.55
CA LEU A 53 10.61 -2.35 -6.53
C LEU A 53 9.59 -3.43 -6.86
N SER A 54 10.00 -4.68 -7.11
CA SER A 54 9.05 -5.76 -7.44
C SER A 54 8.07 -6.06 -6.31
N ARG A 55 8.51 -6.03 -5.05
CA ARG A 55 7.64 -6.21 -3.88
C ARG A 55 6.73 -5.03 -3.62
N TRP A 56 7.26 -3.83 -3.79
CA TRP A 56 6.47 -2.62 -3.70
C TRP A 56 5.38 -2.61 -4.77
N PHE A 57 5.70 -2.97 -6.01
CA PHE A 57 4.73 -3.12 -7.09
C PHE A 57 3.67 -4.18 -6.78
N ALA A 58 4.04 -5.30 -6.16
CA ALA A 58 3.08 -6.31 -5.74
C ALA A 58 2.06 -5.73 -4.73
N GLY A 59 2.51 -4.95 -3.75
CA GLY A 59 1.60 -4.28 -2.81
C GLY A 59 0.74 -3.20 -3.49
N PHE A 60 1.34 -2.41 -4.38
CA PHE A 60 0.65 -1.38 -5.15
C PHE A 60 -0.47 -1.95 -6.04
N ILE A 61 -0.28 -3.13 -6.62
CA ILE A 61 -1.30 -3.79 -7.44
C ILE A 61 -2.33 -4.53 -6.58
N LEU A 62 -1.89 -5.25 -5.55
CA LEU A 62 -2.78 -6.08 -4.73
C LEU A 62 -3.72 -5.24 -3.86
N GLY A 63 -3.30 -4.06 -3.39
CA GLY A 63 -4.13 -3.13 -2.64
C GLY A 63 -5.48 -2.81 -3.32
N PRO A 64 -5.46 -2.19 -4.51
CA PRO A 64 -6.68 -1.83 -5.23
C PRO A 64 -7.42 -3.06 -5.76
N VAL A 65 -6.72 -4.14 -6.14
CA VAL A 65 -7.38 -5.37 -6.59
C VAL A 65 -8.18 -6.04 -5.48
N LEU A 66 -7.63 -6.13 -4.26
CA LEU A 66 -8.35 -6.70 -3.11
C LEU A 66 -9.53 -5.82 -2.70
N ALA A 67 -9.33 -4.50 -2.66
CA ALA A 67 -10.40 -3.55 -2.38
C ALA A 67 -11.52 -3.69 -3.42
N ALA A 68 -11.19 -3.70 -4.71
CA ALA A 68 -12.15 -3.87 -5.79
C ALA A 68 -12.83 -5.25 -5.76
N ALA A 69 -12.10 -6.33 -5.47
CA ALA A 69 -12.66 -7.68 -5.40
C ALA A 69 -13.74 -7.79 -4.32
N TRP A 70 -13.48 -7.21 -3.14
CA TRP A 70 -14.49 -7.18 -2.08
C TRP A 70 -15.61 -6.20 -2.39
N LEU A 71 -15.31 -4.99 -2.85
CA LEU A 71 -16.31 -3.94 -3.06
C LEU A 71 -17.12 -4.09 -4.37
N SER A 72 -16.72 -4.98 -5.28
CA SER A 72 -17.51 -5.38 -6.45
C SER A 72 -18.47 -6.52 -6.15
N TRP A 73 -18.30 -7.22 -5.01
CA TRP A 73 -19.22 -8.27 -4.60
C TRP A 73 -20.57 -7.66 -4.23
N SER A 74 -21.60 -7.92 -5.02
CA SER A 74 -22.97 -7.53 -4.65
C SER A 74 -23.50 -8.47 -3.57
N ALA A 75 -23.81 -7.93 -2.38
CA ALA A 75 -24.48 -8.71 -1.33
C ALA A 75 -25.96 -9.07 -1.66
N SER A 76 -26.46 -8.63 -2.83
CA SER A 76 -27.83 -8.91 -3.28
C SER A 76 -27.96 -10.33 -3.88
N PRO A 77 -29.09 -11.03 -3.71
CA PRO A 77 -29.28 -12.39 -4.19
C PRO A 77 -29.50 -12.54 -5.72
N GLY A 78 -29.04 -11.60 -6.55
CA GLY A 78 -29.26 -11.62 -8.00
C GLY A 78 -28.11 -11.04 -8.82
N LEU A 79 -27.95 -11.56 -10.04
CA LEU A 79 -26.98 -11.10 -11.05
C LEU A 79 -27.28 -9.69 -11.59
N GLU A 80 -28.45 -9.13 -11.29
CA GLU A 80 -28.92 -7.84 -11.80
C GLU A 80 -28.19 -6.62 -11.22
N GLY A 81 -27.40 -6.81 -10.15
CA GLY A 81 -26.56 -5.77 -9.52
C GLY A 81 -25.05 -5.90 -9.76
N ALA A 82 -24.61 -6.90 -10.54
CA ALA A 82 -23.20 -7.12 -10.80
C ALA A 82 -22.61 -5.99 -11.66
N GLY A 83 -21.77 -5.14 -11.07
CA GLY A 83 -21.13 -4.00 -11.75
C GLY A 83 -21.53 -2.62 -11.24
N PHE A 84 -22.46 -2.53 -10.28
CA PHE A 84 -22.72 -1.29 -9.53
C PHE A 84 -21.99 -1.33 -8.19
N PHE A 85 -21.12 -0.35 -7.93
CA PHE A 85 -20.55 -0.12 -6.59
C PHE A 85 -21.65 0.51 -5.72
N PRO A 86 -22.30 -0.24 -4.80
CA PRO A 86 -23.30 0.33 -3.93
C PRO A 86 -22.58 1.30 -2.98
N GLY A 87 -23.09 2.53 -2.81
CA GLY A 87 -22.53 3.48 -1.84
C GLY A 87 -22.61 3.00 -0.38
N THR A 88 -23.28 1.87 -0.13
CA THR A 88 -23.44 1.24 1.18
C THR A 88 -23.13 -0.24 1.12
N TYR A 89 -22.09 -0.66 1.83
CA TYR A 89 -21.68 -2.06 1.95
C TYR A 89 -22.07 -2.63 3.32
N PRO A 90 -22.49 -3.92 3.41
CA PRO A 90 -22.71 -4.56 4.69
C PRO A 90 -21.40 -4.67 5.48
N TYR A 91 -21.48 -4.52 6.81
CA TYR A 91 -20.30 -4.48 7.68
C TYR A 91 -19.37 -5.68 7.55
N TRP A 92 -19.91 -6.89 7.30
CA TRP A 92 -19.10 -8.10 7.14
C TRP A 92 -18.18 -8.01 5.91
N GLN A 93 -18.64 -7.40 4.82
CA GLN A 93 -17.88 -7.25 3.57
C GLN A 93 -16.74 -6.24 3.74
N ILE A 94 -17.02 -5.14 4.45
CA ILE A 94 -16.01 -4.15 4.84
C ILE A 94 -14.95 -4.80 5.74
N ALA A 95 -15.37 -5.58 6.75
CA ALA A 95 -14.45 -6.25 7.66
C ALA A 95 -13.53 -7.25 6.94
N LEU A 96 -14.06 -8.07 6.02
CA LEU A 96 -13.27 -9.02 5.24
C LEU A 96 -12.30 -8.32 4.28
N CYS A 97 -12.72 -7.21 3.68
CA CYS A 97 -11.83 -6.35 2.89
C CYS A 97 -10.63 -5.89 3.73
N ILE A 98 -10.89 -5.27 4.89
CA ILE A 98 -9.84 -4.79 5.81
C ILE A 98 -8.91 -5.94 6.23
N LEU A 99 -9.46 -7.09 6.59
CA LEU A 99 -8.68 -8.26 6.99
C LEU A 99 -7.80 -8.79 5.86
N SER A 100 -8.32 -8.87 4.64
CA SER A 100 -7.53 -9.33 3.49
C SER A 100 -6.42 -8.35 3.10
N VAL A 101 -6.70 -7.04 3.11
CA VAL A 101 -5.71 -6.00 2.83
C VAL A 101 -4.63 -6.01 3.92
N GLY A 102 -5.01 -6.09 5.18
CA GLY A 102 -4.08 -6.23 6.31
C GLY A 102 -3.25 -7.51 6.23
N GLY A 103 -3.87 -8.65 5.95
CA GLY A 103 -3.21 -9.96 5.83
C GLY A 103 -2.17 -9.98 4.71
N VAL A 104 -2.54 -9.52 3.51
CA VAL A 104 -1.61 -9.45 2.37
C VAL A 104 -0.50 -8.45 2.63
N SER A 105 -0.79 -7.32 3.27
CA SER A 105 0.24 -6.37 3.70
C SER A 105 1.25 -7.02 4.65
N ILE A 106 0.80 -7.79 5.64
CA ILE A 106 1.69 -8.54 6.54
C ILE A 106 2.51 -9.58 5.76
N MET A 107 1.91 -10.30 4.80
CA MET A 107 2.64 -11.26 3.97
C MET A 107 3.77 -10.59 3.17
N ILE A 108 3.49 -9.44 2.53
CA ILE A 108 4.50 -8.67 1.80
C ILE A 108 5.62 -8.22 2.74
N ASN A 109 5.27 -7.73 3.93
CA ASN A 109 6.24 -7.38 4.97
C ASN A 109 7.11 -8.58 5.33
N MET A 110 6.51 -9.75 5.61
CA MET A 110 7.23 -10.99 5.94
C MET A 110 8.20 -11.45 4.84
N TRP A 111 7.91 -11.13 3.58
CA TRP A 111 8.80 -11.41 2.46
C TRP A 111 9.94 -10.41 2.28
N CYS A 112 9.92 -9.25 2.96
CA CYS A 112 11.03 -8.29 2.90
C CYS A 112 12.24 -8.80 3.70
N ALA A 113 13.45 -8.73 3.11
CA ALA A 113 14.68 -9.19 3.75
C ALA A 113 15.11 -8.35 4.97
N ILE A 114 14.76 -7.07 4.97
CA ILE A 114 15.00 -6.13 6.06
C ILE A 114 13.67 -5.91 6.79
N PRO A 115 13.51 -6.40 8.03
CA PRO A 115 12.22 -6.39 8.73
C PRO A 115 11.61 -4.99 8.91
N LEU A 116 12.37 -4.05 9.47
CA LEU A 116 11.90 -2.68 9.72
C LEU A 116 11.54 -1.94 8.44
N LEU A 117 12.31 -2.17 7.37
CA LEU A 117 12.04 -1.62 6.05
C LEU A 117 10.73 -2.20 5.46
N GLY A 118 10.52 -3.51 5.61
CA GLY A 118 9.27 -4.17 5.22
C GLY A 118 8.05 -3.66 5.98
N GLY A 119 8.24 -3.33 7.26
CA GLY A 119 7.22 -2.72 8.11
C GLY A 119 6.72 -1.35 7.62
N PHE A 120 7.53 -0.62 6.86
CA PHE A 120 7.15 0.68 6.28
C PHE A 120 6.75 0.57 4.80
N LEU A 121 7.53 -0.17 4.00
CA LEU A 121 7.31 -0.31 2.55
C LEU A 121 6.00 -1.01 2.22
N SER A 122 5.63 -2.06 2.96
CA SER A 122 4.40 -2.79 2.68
C SER A 122 3.15 -1.92 2.89
N PRO A 123 2.99 -1.23 4.04
CA PRO A 123 1.93 -0.24 4.19
C PRO A 123 1.93 0.84 3.11
N LEU A 124 3.10 1.39 2.77
CA LEU A 124 3.20 2.45 1.76
C LEU A 124 2.75 1.95 0.37
N ALA A 125 3.18 0.76 -0.01
CA ALA A 125 2.80 0.12 -1.27
C ALA A 125 1.29 -0.13 -1.35
N MET A 126 0.71 -0.77 -0.33
CA MET A 126 -0.72 -1.09 -0.30
C MET A 126 -1.57 0.18 -0.27
N ALA A 127 -1.21 1.16 0.56
CA ALA A 127 -1.95 2.41 0.70
C ALA A 127 -1.91 3.26 -0.59
N SER A 128 -0.74 3.36 -1.23
CA SER A 128 -0.61 4.06 -2.51
C SER A 128 -1.40 3.39 -3.62
N GLY A 129 -1.44 2.06 -3.67
CA GLY A 129 -2.28 1.32 -4.59
C GLY A 129 -3.78 1.57 -4.37
N ILE A 130 -4.24 1.48 -3.12
CA ILE A 130 -5.65 1.75 -2.76
C ILE A 130 -6.04 3.17 -3.15
N ALA A 131 -5.22 4.16 -2.77
CA ALA A 131 -5.45 5.56 -3.12
C ALA A 131 -5.45 5.79 -4.63
N PHE A 132 -4.60 5.08 -5.39
CA PHE A 132 -4.61 5.16 -6.85
C PHE A 132 -5.93 4.63 -7.45
N GLY A 133 -6.48 3.55 -6.87
CA GLY A 133 -7.82 3.06 -7.22
C GLY A 133 -8.92 4.08 -6.92
N GLU A 134 -8.85 4.75 -5.78
CA GLU A 134 -9.79 5.83 -5.43
C GLU A 134 -9.67 7.04 -6.35
N ALA A 135 -8.45 7.43 -6.75
CA ALA A 135 -8.24 8.49 -7.74
C ALA A 135 -8.92 8.17 -9.08
N TYR A 136 -8.92 6.89 -9.47
CA TYR A 136 -9.67 6.43 -10.65
C TYR A 136 -11.18 6.56 -10.46
N LEU A 137 -11.73 6.20 -9.30
CA LEU A 137 -13.16 6.35 -9.02
C LEU A 137 -13.59 7.82 -8.96
N GLU A 138 -12.82 8.68 -8.30
CA GLU A 138 -13.10 10.12 -8.19
C GLU A 138 -13.06 10.83 -9.55
N SER A 139 -12.38 10.26 -10.55
CA SER A 139 -12.34 10.82 -11.91
C SER A 139 -13.72 10.84 -12.60
N PHE A 140 -14.66 10.01 -12.16
CA PHE A 140 -16.05 9.98 -12.64
C PHE A 140 -16.99 10.88 -11.83
N GLY A 141 -16.52 11.47 -10.73
CA GLY A 141 -17.30 12.21 -9.75
C GLY A 141 -17.43 13.72 -10.03
N VAL A 142 -18.16 14.40 -9.12
CA VAL A 142 -18.41 15.85 -9.17
C VAL A 142 -17.18 16.64 -8.71
N ALA A 143 -16.90 17.79 -9.35
CA ALA A 143 -15.63 18.50 -9.17
C ALA A 143 -15.38 19.05 -7.75
N SER A 144 -16.40 19.24 -6.93
CA SER A 144 -16.31 19.91 -5.63
C SER A 144 -15.63 19.09 -4.52
N GLN A 145 -15.38 17.79 -4.72
CA GLN A 145 -14.74 16.91 -3.72
C GLN A 145 -13.49 16.19 -4.27
N GLN A 146 -12.91 16.69 -5.36
CA GLN A 146 -11.76 16.07 -6.01
C GLN A 146 -10.58 15.88 -5.04
N GLY A 147 -10.08 14.65 -4.94
CA GLY A 147 -8.88 14.29 -4.21
C GLY A 147 -9.07 14.04 -2.73
N ILE A 148 -10.21 14.35 -2.12
CA ILE A 148 -10.39 14.19 -0.66
C ILE A 148 -10.45 12.71 -0.27
N GLY A 149 -11.26 11.92 -0.97
CA GLY A 149 -11.35 10.48 -0.75
C GLY A 149 -10.02 9.79 -1.06
N THR A 150 -9.36 10.19 -2.14
CA THR A 150 -8.01 9.71 -2.48
C THR A 150 -6.98 9.97 -1.36
N VAL A 151 -6.93 11.20 -0.83
CA VAL A 151 -5.99 11.55 0.27
C VAL A 151 -6.35 10.81 1.56
N MET A 152 -7.63 10.73 1.90
CA MET A 152 -8.10 9.99 3.08
C MET A 152 -7.82 8.49 2.96
N ALA A 153 -7.98 7.92 1.76
CA ALA A 153 -7.62 6.54 1.49
C ALA A 153 -6.12 6.31 1.66
N LEU A 154 -5.27 7.19 1.12
CA LEU A 154 -3.82 7.09 1.29
C LEU A 154 -3.43 7.17 2.77
N VAL A 155 -3.79 8.25 3.45
CA VAL A 155 -3.35 8.53 4.83
C VAL A 155 -3.98 7.53 5.80
N GLY A 156 -5.29 7.28 5.69
CA GLY A 156 -6.03 6.39 6.57
C GLY A 156 -5.57 4.94 6.45
N SER A 157 -5.47 4.42 5.22
CA SER A 157 -4.99 3.06 5.02
C SER A 157 -3.50 2.92 5.39
N PHE A 158 -2.68 3.94 5.11
CA PHE A 158 -1.27 3.92 5.49
C PHE A 158 -1.10 3.82 7.01
N ILE A 159 -1.76 4.69 7.79
CA ILE A 159 -1.68 4.66 9.26
C ILE A 159 -2.19 3.32 9.80
N GLY A 160 -3.36 2.86 9.33
CA GLY A 160 -3.93 1.58 9.77
C GLY A 160 -3.01 0.40 9.50
N LEU A 161 -2.44 0.34 8.30
CA LEU A 161 -1.51 -0.73 7.93
C LEU A 161 -0.16 -0.61 8.65
N LEU A 162 0.29 0.60 8.97
CA LEU A 162 1.52 0.82 9.73
C LEU A 162 1.37 0.26 11.15
N VAL A 163 0.26 0.54 11.83
CA VAL A 163 -0.05 -0.02 13.15
C VAL A 163 -0.06 -1.56 13.13
N LEU A 164 -0.51 -2.19 12.04
CA LEU A 164 -0.49 -3.64 11.89
C LEU A 164 0.90 -4.21 11.56
N ASN A 165 1.64 -3.56 10.67
CA ASN A 165 2.90 -4.10 10.13
C ASN A 165 4.11 -3.83 11.02
N PHE A 166 4.15 -2.69 11.72
CA PHE A 166 5.30 -2.29 12.51
C PHE A 166 5.58 -3.22 13.70
N PRO A 167 4.57 -3.70 14.46
CA PRO A 167 4.79 -4.71 15.50
C PRO A 167 5.41 -6.00 14.95
N VAL A 168 4.92 -6.47 13.79
CA VAL A 168 5.47 -7.66 13.12
C VAL A 168 6.91 -7.42 12.68
N ALA A 169 7.22 -6.24 12.16
CA ALA A 169 8.57 -5.86 11.77
C ALA A 169 9.54 -5.82 12.96
N ILE A 170 9.13 -5.24 14.10
CA ILE A 170 9.93 -5.23 15.34
C ILE A 170 10.17 -6.65 15.85
N TRP A 171 9.12 -7.49 15.88
CA TRP A 171 9.24 -8.88 16.31
C TRP A 171 10.23 -9.66 15.43
N ARG A 172 10.15 -9.50 14.11
CA ARG A 172 11.08 -10.12 13.14
C ARG A 172 12.51 -9.64 13.30
N ASP A 173 12.71 -8.35 13.57
CA ASP A 173 14.03 -7.76 13.80
C ASP A 173 14.69 -8.35 15.06
N LYS A 174 13.95 -8.37 16.18
CA LYS A 174 14.42 -9.01 17.42
C LYS A 174 14.79 -10.48 17.20
N ARG A 175 13.93 -11.25 16.53
CA ARG A 175 14.18 -12.67 16.25
C ARG A 175 15.44 -12.89 15.41
N LYS A 176 15.68 -12.03 14.41
CA LYS A 176 16.87 -12.10 13.57
C LYS A 176 18.15 -11.82 14.37
N ASN A 177 18.11 -10.84 15.27
CA ASN A 177 19.25 -10.48 16.12
C ASN A 177 19.58 -11.57 17.15
N HIS A 178 18.57 -12.24 17.72
CA HIS A 178 18.79 -13.40 18.60
C HIS A 178 19.44 -14.57 17.86
N ALA A 179 18.96 -14.91 16.65
CA ALA A 179 19.53 -16.00 15.86
C ALA A 179 21.00 -15.78 15.45
N THR A 180 21.46 -14.52 15.37
CA THR A 180 22.87 -14.19 15.13
C THR A 180 23.72 -14.17 16.39
N ALA A 181 23.13 -14.11 17.59
CA ALA A 181 23.87 -14.12 18.85
C ALA A 181 24.18 -15.53 19.36
N ASP A 182 23.41 -16.52 18.89
CA ASP A 182 23.55 -17.94 19.25
C ASP A 182 24.48 -18.74 18.29
N ASN A 183 25.06 -18.08 17.28
CA ASN A 183 26.03 -18.65 16.33
C ASN A 183 27.42 -18.03 16.53
#